data_AF-A0A410WVQ8-F1
#
_entry.id   AF-A0A410WVQ8-F1
#
_cell.length_a   1.000
_cell.length_b   1.000
_cell.length_c   1.000
_cell.angle_alpha   90.00
_cell.angle_beta   90.00
_cell.angle_gamma   90.00
#
_symmetry.space_group_name_H-M   'P 1'
#
loop_
_entity.id
_entity.type
_entity.pdbx_description
1 polymer ?
#
loop_
_entity_poly.entity_id
_entity_poly.type
_entity_poly.pdbx_seq_one_letter_code
_entity_poly.pdbx_strand_id
1 'polypeptide(L)'
;MKNHAWKKIEQYYGIVFPSDYLNFLQKVEQHGYNFVENGDVTDWEIRFSELDERFIETNRSLVDEVNPDPKRLIPFAWSVSSGNNYLFDYRTNLSCPAVVLMDHEEAMVREDAESESETLEEAQELMEQNVRKAADNFAEFAARLQPYTAE
;
A
#
# COMPACT_ATOMS: atom_id res chain seq x y z
N MET A 1 -18.82 17.20 10.98
CA MET A 1 -19.03 15.75 11.19
C MET A 1 -17.86 15.03 10.55
N LYS A 2 -16.98 14.39 11.34
CA LYS A 2 -15.84 13.65 10.78
C LYS A 2 -16.37 12.44 10.01
N ASN A 3 -15.93 12.32 8.77
CA ASN A 3 -16.48 11.43 7.75
C ASN A 3 -16.35 9.96 8.20
N HIS A 4 -17.43 9.18 8.11
CA HIS A 4 -17.46 7.75 8.50
C HIS A 4 -16.97 6.83 7.36
N ALA A 5 -16.33 7.39 6.34
CA ALA A 5 -15.95 6.68 5.13
C ALA A 5 -14.97 5.53 5.39
N TRP A 6 -13.94 5.73 6.23
CA TRP A 6 -13.00 4.65 6.55
C TRP A 6 -13.65 3.45 7.26
N LYS A 7 -14.72 3.63 8.04
CA LYS A 7 -15.43 2.50 8.66
C LYS A 7 -16.10 1.60 7.62
N LYS A 8 -16.56 2.18 6.50
CA LYS A 8 -17.10 1.40 5.39
C LYS A 8 -16.00 0.63 4.67
N ILE A 9 -14.82 1.24 4.52
CA ILE A 9 -13.62 0.59 3.96
C ILE A 9 -13.20 -0.59 4.85
N GLU A 10 -13.11 -0.37 6.17
CA GLU A 10 -12.83 -1.41 7.17
C GLU A 10 -13.82 -2.57 7.08
N GLN A 11 -15.12 -2.27 7.00
CA GLN A 11 -16.16 -3.28 6.85
C GLN A 11 -16.05 -4.06 5.52
N TYR A 12 -15.74 -3.38 4.41
CA TYR A 12 -15.62 -4.00 3.10
C TYR A 12 -14.48 -5.02 3.04
N TYR A 13 -13.31 -4.65 3.56
CA TYR A 13 -12.13 -5.52 3.56
C TYR A 13 -12.06 -6.46 4.79
N GLY A 14 -12.87 -6.22 5.82
CA GLY A 14 -12.82 -6.98 7.07
C GLY A 14 -11.57 -6.70 7.91
N ILE A 15 -11.06 -5.47 7.85
CA ILE A 15 -9.82 -5.03 8.54
C ILE A 15 -10.12 -3.91 9.53
N VAL A 16 -9.12 -3.55 10.33
CA VAL A 16 -9.11 -2.31 11.12
C VAL A 16 -7.84 -1.54 10.76
N PHE A 17 -7.98 -0.28 10.36
CA PHE A 17 -6.83 0.53 10.05
C PHE A 17 -5.97 0.78 11.30
N PRO A 18 -4.63 0.79 11.18
CA PRO A 18 -3.76 1.09 12.30
C PRO A 18 -4.06 2.47 12.90
N SER A 19 -4.15 2.55 14.23
CA SER A 19 -4.53 3.82 14.89
C SER A 19 -3.48 4.91 14.72
N ASP A 20 -2.21 4.53 14.65
CA ASP A 20 -1.08 5.39 14.30
C ASP A 20 -1.19 5.92 12.87
N TYR A 21 -1.62 5.09 11.90
CA TYR A 21 -1.93 5.54 10.54
C TYR A 21 -3.06 6.58 10.51
N LEU A 22 -4.19 6.31 11.17
CA LEU A 22 -5.31 7.26 11.21
C LEU A 22 -4.96 8.57 11.93
N ASN A 23 -4.09 8.51 12.94
CA ASN A 23 -3.58 9.69 13.64
C ASN A 23 -2.58 10.46 12.77
N PHE A 24 -1.76 9.76 12.00
CA PHE A 24 -0.82 10.35 11.05
C PHE A 24 -1.57 11.09 9.94
N LEU A 25 -2.58 10.46 9.31
CA LEU A 25 -3.42 11.10 8.28
C LEU A 25 -4.10 12.39 8.74
N GLN A 26 -4.40 12.54 10.03
CA GLN A 26 -4.99 13.78 10.57
C GLN A 26 -3.97 14.92 10.71
N LYS A 27 -2.67 14.61 10.70
CA LYS A 27 -1.57 15.56 10.87
C LYS A 27 -0.86 15.88 9.57
N VAL A 28 -0.90 14.97 8.60
CA VAL A 28 -0.30 15.25 7.30
C VAL A 28 -1.08 16.36 6.61
N GLU A 29 -0.41 17.48 6.40
CA GLU A 29 -0.84 18.45 5.39
C GLU A 29 -0.64 17.81 3.99
N GLN A 30 -1.26 18.34 2.93
CA GLN A 30 -1.24 17.77 1.56
C GLN A 30 0.16 17.73 0.88
N HIS A 31 1.23 17.66 1.66
CA HIS A 31 2.61 17.54 1.24
C HIS A 31 2.95 16.06 0.98
N GLY A 32 3.80 15.83 -0.02
CA GLY A 32 4.41 14.53 -0.24
C GLY A 32 5.47 14.21 0.82
N TYR A 33 5.90 12.96 0.86
CA TYR A 33 7.00 12.50 1.71
C TYR A 33 8.04 11.73 0.90
N ASN A 34 9.30 11.85 1.27
CA ASN A 34 10.36 10.98 0.81
C ASN A 34 10.42 9.75 1.73
N PHE A 35 10.56 8.55 1.17
CA PHE A 35 10.88 7.35 1.94
C PHE A 35 12.37 7.07 1.88
N VAL A 36 12.95 6.85 3.07
CA VAL A 36 14.39 6.67 3.24
C VAL A 36 14.69 5.27 3.75
N GLU A 37 15.44 4.49 2.97
CA GLU A 37 15.99 3.21 3.39
C GLU A 37 17.52 3.31 3.45
N ASN A 38 18.12 2.86 4.56
CA ASN A 38 19.58 2.83 4.75
C ASN A 38 20.31 4.17 4.56
N GLY A 39 19.60 5.30 4.69
CA GLY A 39 20.15 6.64 4.53
C GLY A 39 19.97 7.24 3.14
N ASP A 40 19.50 6.46 2.18
CA ASP A 40 19.22 6.89 0.82
C ASP A 40 17.72 7.04 0.60
N VAL A 41 17.33 8.03 -0.20
CA VAL A 41 15.93 8.22 -0.58
C VAL A 41 15.59 7.25 -1.69
N THR A 42 14.65 6.33 -1.45
CA THR A 42 14.26 5.29 -2.41
C THR A 42 13.00 5.63 -3.18
N ASP A 43 12.10 6.43 -2.60
CA ASP A 43 10.91 6.96 -3.28
C ASP A 43 10.68 8.42 -2.90
N TRP A 44 10.26 9.23 -3.88
CA TRP A 44 9.94 10.64 -3.69
C TRP A 44 8.44 10.88 -3.74
N GLU A 45 8.04 11.95 -3.06
CA GLU A 45 6.69 12.48 -3.12
C GLU A 45 5.61 11.40 -2.90
N ILE A 46 5.78 10.58 -1.87
CA ILE A 46 4.79 9.63 -1.40
C ILE A 46 3.57 10.41 -0.91
N ARG A 47 2.42 10.03 -1.47
CA ARG A 47 1.12 10.59 -1.14
C ARG A 47 0.24 9.50 -0.55
N PHE A 48 -0.50 9.88 0.49
CA PHE A 48 -1.40 8.97 1.19
C PHE A 48 -2.79 9.01 0.56
N SER A 49 -3.39 7.83 0.43
CA SER A 49 -4.73 7.68 -0.14
C SER A 49 -5.78 8.32 0.76
N GLU A 50 -6.68 9.09 0.16
CA GLU A 50 -7.84 9.60 0.88
C GLU A 50 -8.78 8.43 1.23
N LEU A 51 -9.14 8.31 2.51
CA LEU A 51 -10.11 7.30 2.97
C LEU A 51 -11.54 7.78 2.71
N ASP A 52 -11.88 8.01 1.44
CA ASP A 52 -13.16 8.50 0.96
C ASP A 52 -14.04 7.36 0.38
N GLU A 53 -15.14 7.72 -0.29
CA GLU A 53 -16.06 6.75 -0.90
C GLU A 53 -15.51 6.08 -2.17
N ARG A 54 -14.47 6.65 -2.80
CA ARG A 54 -13.85 6.16 -4.03
C ARG A 54 -12.69 5.22 -3.75
N PHE A 55 -12.11 5.25 -2.55
CA PHE A 55 -10.97 4.43 -2.14
C PHE A 55 -11.02 2.97 -2.65
N ILE A 56 -12.14 2.28 -2.43
CA ILE A 56 -12.30 0.87 -2.84
C ILE A 56 -12.27 0.75 -4.37
N GLU A 57 -12.98 1.60 -5.09
CA GLU A 57 -13.03 1.57 -6.55
C GLU A 57 -11.68 1.94 -7.16
N THR A 58 -11.00 2.96 -6.62
CA THR A 58 -9.66 3.37 -7.04
C THR A 58 -8.66 2.22 -6.89
N ASN A 59 -8.62 1.54 -5.73
CA ASN A 59 -7.72 0.41 -5.54
C ASN A 59 -8.03 -0.75 -6.50
N ARG A 60 -9.33 -1.05 -6.69
CA ARG A 60 -9.77 -2.08 -7.64
C ARG A 60 -9.36 -1.80 -9.08
N SER A 61 -9.35 -0.54 -9.49
CA SER A 61 -9.02 -0.16 -10.86
C SER A 61 -7.53 0.02 -11.10
N LEU A 62 -6.74 0.34 -10.07
CA LEU A 62 -5.34 0.74 -10.24
C LEU A 62 -4.33 -0.25 -9.70
N VAL A 63 -4.71 -1.12 -8.76
CA VAL A 63 -3.75 -1.96 -8.03
C VAL A 63 -4.13 -3.44 -8.02
N ASP A 64 -5.42 -3.80 -8.03
CA ASP A 64 -5.86 -5.18 -7.83
C ASP A 64 -5.29 -6.19 -8.85
N GLU A 65 -5.06 -5.77 -10.11
CA GLU A 65 -4.55 -6.65 -11.17
C GLU A 65 -3.11 -7.12 -10.92
N VAL A 66 -2.31 -6.32 -10.22
CA VAL A 66 -0.91 -6.61 -9.86
C VAL A 66 -0.77 -6.99 -8.38
N ASN A 67 -1.86 -6.99 -7.62
CA ASN A 67 -1.87 -7.30 -6.20
C ASN A 67 -2.06 -8.82 -5.97
N PRO A 68 -1.14 -9.50 -5.26
CA PRO A 68 -1.26 -10.93 -5.02
C PRO A 68 -2.49 -11.29 -4.18
N ASP A 69 -2.97 -10.40 -3.32
CA ASP A 69 -4.13 -10.61 -2.48
C ASP A 69 -4.89 -9.30 -2.16
N PRO A 70 -5.73 -8.82 -3.10
CA PRO A 70 -6.45 -7.54 -2.97
C PRO A 70 -7.37 -7.42 -1.75
N LYS A 71 -7.73 -8.54 -1.12
CA LYS A 71 -8.60 -8.55 0.05
C LYS A 71 -7.83 -8.31 1.35
N ARG A 72 -6.53 -8.62 1.37
CA ARG A 72 -5.68 -8.58 2.58
C ARG A 72 -4.45 -7.68 2.43
N LEU A 73 -4.10 -7.27 1.22
CA LEU A 73 -3.08 -6.27 0.93
C LEU A 73 -3.75 -4.98 0.49
N ILE A 74 -3.84 -4.00 1.40
CA ILE A 74 -4.66 -2.81 1.20
C ILE A 74 -3.77 -1.60 0.88
N PRO A 75 -3.80 -1.05 -0.35
CA PRO A 75 -3.04 0.14 -0.71
C PRO A 75 -3.44 1.34 0.14
N PHE A 76 -2.45 2.05 0.68
CA PHE A 76 -2.70 3.22 1.52
C PHE A 76 -1.85 4.44 1.16
N ALA A 77 -0.81 4.25 0.35
CA ALA A 77 0.00 5.33 -0.19
C ALA A 77 0.63 4.91 -1.52
N TRP A 78 1.06 5.90 -2.30
CA TRP A 78 1.75 5.69 -3.57
C TRP A 78 2.84 6.75 -3.76
N SER A 79 3.92 6.41 -4.46
CA SER A 79 4.95 7.37 -4.85
C SER A 79 4.61 7.99 -6.21
N VAL A 80 4.64 9.33 -6.29
CA VAL A 80 4.45 10.03 -7.56
C VAL A 80 5.65 9.83 -8.50
N SER A 81 6.85 9.66 -7.96
CA SER A 81 8.08 9.54 -8.78
C SER A 81 8.20 8.21 -9.51
N SER A 82 7.82 7.11 -8.85
CA SER A 82 8.00 5.74 -9.36
C SER A 82 6.68 5.06 -9.72
N GLY A 83 5.55 5.54 -9.22
CA GLY A 83 4.27 4.84 -9.30
C GLY A 83 4.13 3.70 -8.28
N ASN A 84 5.16 3.46 -7.47
CA ASN A 84 5.19 2.41 -6.46
C ASN A 84 4.03 2.54 -5.47
N ASN A 85 3.46 1.40 -5.08
CA ASN A 85 2.36 1.35 -4.12
C ASN A 85 2.84 0.80 -2.77
N TYR A 86 2.37 1.43 -1.69
CA TYR A 86 2.56 0.95 -0.32
C TYR A 86 1.25 0.37 0.21
N LEU A 87 1.32 -0.87 0.69
CA LEU A 87 0.15 -1.64 1.11
C LEU A 87 0.31 -2.12 2.55
N PHE A 88 -0.81 -2.16 3.28
CA PHE A 88 -0.88 -2.86 4.55
C PHE A 88 -1.08 -4.35 4.31
N ASP A 89 -0.21 -5.17 4.89
CA ASP A 89 -0.29 -6.62 4.82
C ASP A 89 -0.98 -7.22 6.06
N TYR A 90 -2.27 -7.55 5.88
CA TYR A 90 -3.12 -8.15 6.91
C TYR A 90 -3.11 -9.68 6.90
N ARG A 91 -2.30 -10.33 6.05
CA ARG A 91 -2.34 -11.81 5.91
C ARG A 91 -1.91 -12.54 7.18
N THR A 92 -1.06 -11.91 7.99
CA THR A 92 -0.52 -12.50 9.23
C THR A 92 -1.03 -11.84 10.50
N ASN A 93 -1.36 -10.54 10.47
CA ASN A 93 -1.82 -9.80 11.64
C ASN A 93 -2.87 -8.74 11.29
N LEU A 94 -4.10 -8.95 11.78
CA LEU A 94 -5.23 -8.04 11.53
C LEU A 94 -5.17 -6.73 12.31
N SER A 95 -4.39 -6.68 13.40
CA SER A 95 -4.34 -5.54 14.34
C SER A 95 -3.12 -4.64 14.15
N CYS A 96 -2.04 -5.21 13.61
CA CYS A 96 -0.77 -4.53 13.38
C CYS A 96 -0.18 -5.10 12.07
N PRO A 97 -0.76 -4.72 10.91
CA PRO A 97 -0.28 -5.17 9.62
C PRO A 97 1.13 -4.65 9.36
N ALA A 98 1.93 -5.46 8.67
CA ALA A 98 3.20 -4.99 8.10
C ALA A 98 2.93 -4.00 6.95
N VAL A 99 3.96 -3.27 6.54
CA VAL A 99 3.93 -2.47 5.32
C VAL A 99 4.76 -3.16 4.26
N VAL A 100 4.16 -3.39 3.10
CA VAL A 100 4.84 -3.93 1.91
C VAL A 100 4.88 -2.86 0.82
N LEU A 101 5.92 -2.92 0.00
CA LEU A 101 6.09 -2.12 -1.21
C LEU A 101 5.80 -3.01 -2.41
N MET A 102 5.04 -2.47 -3.34
CA MET A 102 4.81 -3.03 -4.66
C MET A 102 5.46 -2.12 -5.69
N ASP A 103 6.44 -2.67 -6.40
CA ASP A 103 7.17 -1.96 -7.44
C ASP A 103 6.31 -1.86 -8.70
N HIS A 104 6.05 -0.65 -9.19
CA HIS A 104 5.19 -0.47 -10.36
C HIS A 104 5.84 -0.97 -11.66
N GLU A 105 7.16 -0.88 -11.78
CA GLU A 105 7.87 -1.26 -13.01
C GLU A 105 8.08 -2.77 -13.11
N GLU A 106 8.22 -3.45 -11.98
CA GLU A 106 8.47 -4.91 -11.94
C GLU A 106 7.22 -5.75 -11.66
N ALA A 107 6.12 -5.17 -11.18
CA ALA A 107 4.95 -5.96 -10.81
C ALA A 107 4.29 -6.63 -12.02
N MET A 108 4.19 -7.95 -11.96
CA MET A 108 3.54 -8.80 -12.94
C MET A 108 2.02 -8.69 -12.83
N VAL A 109 1.33 -8.58 -13.96
CA VAL A 109 -0.14 -8.63 -14.00
C VAL A 109 -0.59 -10.08 -13.82
N ARG A 110 -1.70 -10.29 -13.10
CA ARG A 110 -2.24 -11.63 -12.83
C ARG A 110 -2.47 -12.47 -14.08
N GLU A 111 -2.93 -11.86 -15.16
CA GLU A 111 -3.11 -12.54 -16.46
C GLU A 111 -1.78 -13.11 -16.99
N ASP A 112 -0.69 -12.34 -16.89
CA ASP A 112 0.63 -12.79 -17.32
C ASP A 112 1.15 -13.91 -16.40
N ALA A 113 0.97 -13.79 -15.08
CA ALA A 113 1.34 -14.83 -14.13
C ALA A 113 0.60 -16.16 -14.39
N GLU A 114 -0.69 -16.10 -14.69
CA GLU A 114 -1.50 -17.27 -15.05
C GLU A 114 -1.11 -17.86 -16.42
N SER A 115 -0.68 -17.02 -17.36
CA SER A 115 -0.21 -17.44 -18.69
C SER A 115 1.17 -18.09 -18.64
N GLU A 116 2.05 -17.61 -17.77
CA GLU A 116 3.42 -18.12 -17.60
C GLU A 116 3.52 -19.35 -16.68
N SER A 117 2.42 -19.76 -16.05
CA SER A 117 2.36 -20.86 -15.09
C SER A 117 1.59 -22.07 -15.60
N GLU A 118 1.92 -23.27 -15.12
CA GLU A 118 1.13 -24.48 -15.42
C GLU A 118 -0.03 -24.66 -14.42
N THR A 119 0.09 -24.06 -13.24
CA THR A 119 -0.85 -24.17 -12.13
C THR A 119 -1.21 -22.81 -11.52
N LEU A 120 -2.33 -22.76 -10.80
CA LEU A 120 -2.75 -21.55 -10.07
C LEU A 120 -1.81 -21.25 -8.89
N GLU A 121 -1.24 -22.29 -8.29
CA GLU A 121 -0.27 -22.17 -7.22
C GLU A 121 1.03 -21.50 -7.70
N GLU A 122 1.57 -21.92 -8.84
CA GLU A 122 2.74 -21.27 -9.46
C GLU A 122 2.43 -19.82 -9.87
N ALA A 123 1.26 -19.57 -10.45
CA ALA A 123 0.84 -18.21 -10.79
C ALA A 123 0.76 -17.33 -9.53
N GLN A 124 0.26 -17.87 -8.42
CA GLN A 124 0.26 -17.16 -7.15
C GLN A 124 1.69 -16.92 -6.64
N GLU A 125 2.61 -17.88 -6.75
CA GLU A 125 4.02 -17.70 -6.37
C GLU A 125 4.72 -16.59 -7.18
N LEU A 126 4.37 -16.43 -8.47
CA LEU A 126 4.82 -15.28 -9.28
C LEU A 126 4.23 -13.98 -8.76
N MET A 127 2.92 -13.94 -8.51
CA MET A 127 2.26 -12.74 -7.95
C MET A 127 2.82 -12.33 -6.59
N GLU A 128 3.21 -13.28 -5.74
CA GLU A 128 3.83 -12.99 -4.44
C GLU A 128 5.17 -12.23 -4.57
N GLN A 129 5.85 -12.31 -5.71
CA GLN A 129 7.08 -11.58 -5.98
C GLN A 129 6.85 -10.09 -6.24
N ASN A 130 5.61 -9.69 -6.57
CA ASN A 130 5.27 -8.28 -6.79
C ASN A 130 5.37 -7.42 -5.52
N VAL A 131 5.44 -8.05 -4.34
CA VAL A 131 5.49 -7.33 -3.07
C VAL A 131 6.72 -7.73 -2.25
N ARG A 132 7.42 -6.72 -1.73
CA ARG A 132 8.50 -6.91 -0.74
C ARG A 132 8.16 -6.21 0.55
N LYS A 133 8.67 -6.71 1.66
CA LYS A 133 8.49 -6.06 2.97
C LYS A 133 9.24 -4.72 3.01
N ALA A 134 8.56 -3.67 3.46
CA ALA A 134 9.14 -2.34 3.68
C ALA A 134 9.30 -2.03 5.18
N ALA A 135 8.33 -2.40 6.02
CA ALA A 135 8.41 -2.21 7.48
C ALA A 135 7.56 -3.24 8.26
N ASP A 136 7.85 -3.45 9.55
CA ASP A 136 7.09 -4.38 10.38
C ASP A 136 5.70 -3.85 10.75
N ASN A 137 5.50 -2.53 10.70
CA ASN A 137 4.26 -1.84 11.02
C ASN A 137 4.28 -0.39 10.49
N PHE A 138 3.15 0.30 10.59
CA PHE A 138 3.04 1.69 10.13
C PHE A 138 3.96 2.65 10.87
N ALA A 139 4.11 2.54 12.20
CA ALA A 139 4.98 3.43 12.96
C ALA A 139 6.44 3.38 12.49
N GLU A 140 6.96 2.19 12.19
CA GLU A 140 8.29 2.02 11.61
C GLU A 140 8.41 2.59 10.21
N PHE A 141 7.38 2.41 9.37
CA PHE A 141 7.31 3.04 8.06
C PHE A 141 7.34 4.56 8.18
N ALA A 142 6.50 5.13 9.02
CA ALA A 142 6.38 6.57 9.24
C ALA A 142 7.68 7.19 9.80
N ALA A 143 8.44 6.46 10.60
CA ALA A 143 9.72 6.91 11.13
C ALA A 143 10.81 7.10 10.04
N ARG A 144 10.60 6.49 8.86
CA ARG A 144 11.49 6.60 7.69
C ARG A 144 11.02 7.63 6.66
N LEU A 145 9.91 8.32 6.95
CA LEU A 145 9.41 9.38 6.08
C LEU A 145 10.06 10.72 6.42
N GLN A 146 10.42 11.45 5.39
CA GLN A 146 10.90 12.83 5.48
C GLN A 146 9.96 13.73 4.67
N PRO A 147 9.60 14.94 5.14
CA PRO A 147 8.80 15.86 4.33
C PRO A 147 9.44 16.10 2.96
N TYR A 148 8.67 15.97 1.89
CA TYR A 148 9.13 16.31 0.55
C TYR A 148 9.15 17.83 0.37
N THR A 149 10.27 18.37 -0.10
CA THR A 149 10.40 19.75 -0.56
C THR A 149 10.73 19.74 -2.04
N ALA A 150 9.81 20.23 -2.87
CA ALA A 150 10.11 20.48 -4.27
C ALA A 150 11.17 21.61 -4.35
N GLU A 151 12.29 21.34 -5.01
CA GLU A 151 13.31 22.35 -5.33
C GLU A 151 12.83 23.36 -6.37
#